data_AF-F0QYS4-F1
#
_entry.id   AF-F0QYS4-F1
#
_cell.length_a   1.000
_cell.length_b   1.000
_cell.length_c   1.000
_cell.angle_alpha   90.00
_cell.angle_beta   90.00
_cell.angle_gamma   90.00
#
_symmetry.space_group_name_H-M   'P 1'
#
loop_
_entity.id
_entity.type
_entity.pdbx_description
1 polymer ?
#
loop_
_entity_poly.entity_id
_entity_poly.type
_entity_poly.pdbx_seq_one_letter_code
_entity_poly.pdbx_strand_id
1 'polypeptide(L)'
;MGTEGGTIVGIAGNADVKDIIKYIAHIISSSLDVKPSDCLLNNYGAVTMNAVNSIIKLFPELSRELNTLASKFTEIQEASKKLVGIKDVGEYADSVLTIFTTYNVDPGIYAVFAAFQAMEVAKTCGENDAKFFLVRTLLAGSLPFNLYRVLLDYLGMDHRFPINLLKALLETI
;
A
#
# COMPACT_ATOMS: atom_id res chain seq x y z
N MET A 1 31.96 12.70 -16.58
CA MET A 1 30.74 13.53 -16.68
C MET A 1 29.70 12.87 -15.81
N GLY A 2 29.35 13.52 -14.70
CA GLY A 2 28.42 12.98 -13.71
C GLY A 2 26.99 13.01 -14.22
N THR A 3 26.24 11.97 -13.94
CA THR A 3 24.79 12.00 -13.92
C THR A 3 24.37 11.55 -12.54
N GLU A 4 23.85 12.52 -11.83
CA GLU A 4 23.31 12.55 -10.48
C GLU A 4 22.57 11.25 -10.11
N GLY A 5 22.81 10.78 -8.88
CA GLY A 5 21.97 9.78 -8.23
C GLY A 5 20.56 10.35 -8.09
N GLY A 6 19.77 10.18 -9.16
CA GLY A 6 18.44 10.75 -9.30
C GLY A 6 17.54 10.19 -8.20
N THR A 7 17.32 11.00 -7.18
CA THR A 7 16.27 10.75 -6.21
C THR A 7 14.95 10.99 -6.92
N ILE A 8 14.32 9.93 -7.41
CA ILE A 8 12.96 9.99 -7.92
C ILE A 8 12.06 9.75 -6.71
N VAL A 9 11.77 10.82 -5.96
CA VAL A 9 10.84 10.90 -4.81
C VAL A 9 10.99 9.75 -3.79
N GLY A 10 11.73 10.01 -2.70
CA GLY A 10 11.99 9.03 -1.65
C GLY A 10 13.49 8.74 -1.51
N ILE A 11 13.85 7.46 -1.35
CA ILE A 11 15.23 7.00 -1.09
C ILE A 11 16.06 6.97 -2.38
N ALA A 12 17.31 7.47 -2.34
CA ALA A 12 18.23 7.44 -3.46
C ALA A 12 18.45 6.01 -4.03
N GLY A 13 18.67 5.90 -5.34
CA GLY A 13 18.88 4.60 -6.02
C GLY A 13 20.08 3.81 -5.48
N ASN A 14 21.07 4.52 -4.92
CA ASN A 14 22.28 3.98 -4.32
C ASN A 14 22.29 4.06 -2.78
N ALA A 15 21.15 4.28 -2.14
CA ALA A 15 21.10 4.40 -0.68
C ALA A 15 21.51 3.09 0.01
N ASP A 16 22.19 3.23 1.14
CA ASP A 16 22.50 2.11 2.02
C ASP A 16 21.18 1.46 2.51
N VAL A 17 21.18 0.13 2.65
CA VAL A 17 20.08 -0.65 3.22
C VAL A 17 19.58 -0.03 4.54
N LYS A 18 20.48 0.53 5.36
CA LYS A 18 20.12 1.23 6.61
C LYS A 18 19.23 2.44 6.38
N ASP A 19 19.44 3.19 5.31
CA ASP A 19 18.64 4.38 5.01
C ASP A 19 17.28 3.99 4.38
N ILE A 20 17.25 2.89 3.62
CA ILE A 20 16.00 2.27 3.17
C ILE A 20 15.15 1.84 4.38
N ILE A 21 15.75 1.14 5.34
CA ILE A 21 15.07 0.67 6.56
C ILE A 21 14.55 1.84 7.41
N LYS A 22 15.34 2.91 7.60
CA LYS A 22 14.89 4.12 8.33
C LYS A 22 13.67 4.77 7.68
N TYR A 23 13.65 4.86 6.36
CA TYR A 23 12.53 5.44 5.64
C TYR A 23 11.27 4.58 5.76
N ILE A 24 11.38 3.25 5.62
CA ILE A 24 10.27 2.32 5.87
C ILE A 24 9.73 2.51 7.29
N ALA A 25 10.62 2.54 8.29
CA ALA A 25 10.23 2.73 9.69
C ALA A 25 9.53 4.07 9.93
N HIS A 26 9.97 5.15 9.26
CA HIS A 26 9.32 6.45 9.33
C HIS A 26 7.90 6.45 8.75
N ILE A 27 7.68 5.80 7.60
CA ILE A 27 6.33 5.67 7.01
C ILE A 27 5.42 4.86 7.94
N ILE A 28 5.91 3.72 8.44
CA ILE A 28 5.16 2.88 9.39
C ILE A 28 4.78 3.67 10.64
N SER A 29 5.74 4.38 11.24
CA SER A 29 5.49 5.20 12.43
C SER A 29 4.42 6.28 12.16
N SER A 30 4.53 6.97 11.02
CA SER A 30 3.54 7.96 10.59
C SER A 30 2.13 7.36 10.38
N SER A 31 2.07 6.06 10.10
CA SER A 31 0.81 5.32 9.92
C SER A 31 0.16 4.90 11.24
N LEU A 32 0.97 4.62 12.25
CA LEU A 32 0.50 4.25 13.58
C LEU A 32 -0.24 5.41 14.28
N ASP A 33 0.14 6.65 13.97
CA ASP A 33 -0.42 7.85 14.59
C ASP A 33 -1.77 8.28 13.99
N VAL A 34 -2.14 7.79 12.80
CA VAL A 34 -3.40 8.18 12.14
C VAL A 34 -4.53 7.20 12.49
N LYS A 35 -5.44 7.67 13.35
CA LYS A 35 -6.63 6.92 13.80
C LYS A 35 -7.88 7.35 13.02
N PRO A 36 -8.87 6.46 12.83
CA PRO A 36 -10.12 6.82 12.17
C PRO A 36 -11.00 7.62 13.14
N SER A 37 -11.67 8.68 12.66
CA SER A 37 -12.68 9.38 13.46
C SER A 37 -14.01 8.59 13.56
N ASP A 38 -14.89 9.03 14.46
CA ASP A 38 -16.26 8.51 14.54
C ASP A 38 -17.05 8.72 13.24
N CYS A 39 -16.82 9.83 12.51
CA CYS A 39 -17.46 10.04 11.21
C CYS A 39 -17.06 8.96 10.23
N LEU A 40 -15.75 8.69 10.13
CA LEU A 40 -15.24 7.63 9.26
C LEU A 40 -15.81 6.27 9.65
N LEU A 41 -15.78 5.92 10.94
CA LEU A 41 -16.30 4.63 11.40
C LEU A 41 -17.78 4.43 11.05
N ASN A 42 -18.60 5.47 11.17
CA ASN A 42 -20.03 5.43 10.84
C ASN A 42 -20.30 5.37 9.32
N ASN A 43 -19.39 5.87 8.48
CA ASN A 43 -19.57 5.95 7.03
C ASN A 43 -18.71 4.93 6.24
N TYR A 44 -17.94 4.07 6.92
CA TYR A 44 -16.92 3.23 6.30
C TYR A 44 -17.47 2.34 5.16
N GLY A 45 -18.63 1.72 5.35
CA GLY A 45 -19.25 0.87 4.34
C GLY A 45 -19.65 1.65 3.09
N ALA A 46 -20.25 2.83 3.26
CA ALA A 46 -20.66 3.71 2.16
C ALA A 46 -19.44 4.24 1.39
N VAL A 47 -18.42 4.72 2.11
CA VAL A 47 -17.12 5.15 1.54
C VAL A 47 -16.52 4.04 0.68
N THR A 48 -16.50 2.81 1.21
CA THR A 48 -15.91 1.65 0.53
C THR A 48 -16.65 1.33 -0.76
N MET A 49 -17.99 1.24 -0.72
CA MET A 49 -18.77 0.93 -1.92
C MET A 49 -18.71 2.05 -2.96
N ASN A 50 -18.71 3.32 -2.53
CA ASN A 50 -18.57 4.45 -3.45
C ASN A 50 -17.19 4.46 -4.12
N ALA A 51 -16.13 4.11 -3.39
CA ALA A 51 -14.79 3.95 -3.94
C ALA A 51 -14.76 2.82 -4.98
N VAL A 52 -15.28 1.63 -4.65
CA VAL A 52 -15.37 0.49 -5.60
C VAL A 52 -16.13 0.90 -6.87
N ASN A 53 -17.31 1.51 -6.72
CA ASN A 53 -18.13 1.93 -7.86
C ASN A 53 -17.42 2.97 -8.74
N SER A 54 -16.69 3.90 -8.12
CA SER A 54 -15.93 4.92 -8.84
C SER A 54 -14.80 4.31 -9.67
N ILE A 55 -14.09 3.32 -9.11
CA ILE A 55 -13.01 2.64 -9.82
C ILE A 55 -13.56 1.78 -10.95
N ILE A 56 -14.61 0.99 -10.70
CA ILE A 56 -15.25 0.15 -11.72
C ILE A 56 -15.78 0.99 -12.89
N LYS A 57 -16.27 2.19 -12.62
CA LYS A 57 -16.71 3.12 -13.68
C LYS A 57 -15.56 3.59 -14.56
N LEU A 58 -14.35 3.73 -14.01
CA LEU A 58 -13.16 4.20 -14.74
C LEU A 58 -12.37 3.05 -15.38
N PHE A 59 -12.33 1.90 -14.71
CA PHE A 59 -11.59 0.70 -15.09
C PHE A 59 -12.52 -0.52 -14.99
N PRO A 60 -13.51 -0.65 -15.89
CA PRO A 60 -14.46 -1.77 -15.86
C PRO A 60 -13.78 -3.15 -15.99
N GLU A 61 -12.60 -3.21 -16.61
CA GLU A 61 -11.78 -4.40 -16.72
C GLU A 61 -11.29 -4.96 -15.37
N LEU A 62 -11.21 -4.12 -14.32
CA LEU A 62 -10.83 -4.52 -12.97
C LEU A 62 -12.02 -4.94 -12.10
N SER A 63 -13.24 -5.00 -12.67
CA SER A 63 -14.47 -5.24 -11.92
C SER A 63 -14.43 -6.54 -11.13
N ARG A 64 -13.86 -7.61 -11.69
CA ARG A 64 -13.77 -8.90 -11.00
C ARG A 64 -12.84 -8.82 -9.79
N GLU A 65 -11.66 -8.26 -9.96
CA GLU A 65 -10.63 -8.10 -8.95
C GLU A 65 -11.13 -7.19 -7.82
N LEU A 66 -11.76 -6.07 -8.16
CA LEU A 66 -12.32 -5.10 -7.21
C LEU A 66 -13.51 -5.65 -6.45
N ASN A 67 -14.42 -6.38 -7.08
CA ASN A 67 -15.54 -7.02 -6.38
C ASN A 67 -15.07 -8.15 -5.46
N THR A 68 -14.03 -8.88 -5.87
CA THR A 68 -13.39 -9.89 -5.01
C THR A 68 -12.76 -9.22 -3.79
N LEU A 69 -12.03 -8.13 -4.01
CA LEU A 69 -11.45 -7.34 -2.92
C LEU A 69 -12.55 -6.72 -2.04
N ALA A 70 -13.66 -6.26 -2.64
CA ALA A 70 -14.83 -5.71 -1.97
C ALA A 70 -15.40 -6.66 -0.93
N SER A 71 -15.57 -7.92 -1.31
CA SER A 71 -16.09 -8.96 -0.42
C SER A 71 -15.19 -9.25 0.78
N LYS A 72 -13.88 -8.97 0.67
CA LYS A 72 -12.89 -9.18 1.72
C LYS A 72 -12.64 -7.95 2.59
N PHE A 73 -13.19 -6.78 2.25
CA PHE A 73 -12.84 -5.54 2.96
C PHE A 73 -13.25 -5.54 4.43
N THR A 74 -14.38 -6.15 4.79
CA THR A 74 -14.77 -6.27 6.19
C THR A 74 -13.71 -7.03 6.97
N GLU A 75 -13.19 -8.12 6.41
CA GLU A 75 -12.15 -8.93 7.05
C GLU A 75 -10.81 -8.19 7.11
N ILE A 76 -10.40 -7.54 6.02
CA ILE A 76 -9.19 -6.71 5.96
C ILE A 76 -9.30 -5.54 6.95
N GLN A 77 -10.48 -4.93 7.10
CA GLN A 77 -10.73 -3.85 8.04
C GLN A 77 -10.67 -4.33 9.49
N GLU A 78 -11.31 -5.45 9.82
CA GLU A 78 -11.23 -6.04 11.16
C GLU A 78 -9.79 -6.45 11.51
N ALA A 79 -9.05 -7.03 10.56
CA ALA A 79 -7.62 -7.29 10.73
C ALA A 79 -6.83 -5.98 10.91
N SER A 80 -7.18 -4.94 10.16
CA SER A 80 -6.54 -3.61 10.27
C SER A 80 -6.86 -2.90 11.59
N LYS A 81 -8.01 -3.18 12.22
CA LYS A 81 -8.34 -2.67 13.57
C LYS A 81 -7.40 -3.26 14.62
N LYS A 82 -6.93 -4.50 14.45
CA LYS A 82 -5.93 -5.11 15.34
C LYS A 82 -4.56 -4.43 15.27
N LEU A 83 -4.29 -3.66 14.20
CA LEU A 83 -3.11 -2.81 14.09
C LEU A 83 -3.20 -1.56 14.99
N VAL A 84 -4.39 -1.22 15.47
CA VAL A 84 -4.60 -0.06 16.36
C VAL A 84 -4.04 -0.39 17.74
N GLY A 85 -2.80 0.05 18.00
CA GLY A 85 -2.14 -0.10 19.29
C GLY A 85 -0.75 -0.73 19.21
N ILE A 86 -0.39 -1.31 18.06
CA ILE A 86 0.98 -1.75 17.79
C ILE A 86 1.90 -0.53 17.84
N LYS A 87 3.00 -0.63 18.59
CA LYS A 87 4.03 0.41 18.70
C LYS A 87 5.36 -0.03 18.07
N ASP A 88 5.53 -1.33 17.87
CA ASP A 88 6.72 -1.88 17.24
C ASP A 88 6.59 -1.86 15.70
N VAL A 89 7.63 -1.36 15.03
CA VAL A 89 7.65 -1.21 13.57
C VAL A 89 7.72 -2.58 12.87
N GLY A 90 8.42 -3.54 13.46
CA GLY A 90 8.56 -4.89 12.92
C GLY A 90 7.25 -5.67 13.01
N GLU A 91 6.59 -5.63 14.16
CA GLU A 91 5.28 -6.24 14.39
C GLU A 91 4.20 -5.64 13.47
N TYR A 92 4.26 -4.33 13.23
CA TYR A 92 3.35 -3.68 12.28
C TYR A 92 3.61 -4.12 10.84
N ALA A 93 4.87 -4.16 10.42
CA ALA A 93 5.24 -4.62 9.08
C ALA A 93 4.80 -6.07 8.85
N ASP A 94 5.07 -6.96 9.81
CA ASP A 94 4.65 -8.37 9.76
C ASP A 94 3.13 -8.50 9.66
N SER A 95 2.39 -7.75 10.47
CA SER A 95 0.91 -7.78 10.45
C SER A 95 0.32 -7.28 9.13
N VAL A 96 0.85 -6.20 8.55
CA VAL A 96 0.38 -5.67 7.25
C VAL A 96 0.69 -6.64 6.11
N LEU A 97 1.92 -7.18 6.07
CA LEU A 97 2.32 -8.14 5.05
C LEU A 97 1.54 -9.46 5.17
N THR A 98 1.27 -9.90 6.39
CA THR A 98 0.43 -11.07 6.67
C THR A 98 -0.99 -10.87 6.14
N ILE A 99 -1.58 -9.69 6.33
CA ILE A 99 -2.91 -9.39 5.78
C ILE A 99 -2.89 -9.49 4.25
N PHE A 100 -1.95 -8.83 3.57
CA PHE A 100 -1.92 -8.84 2.11
C PHE A 100 -1.63 -10.22 1.51
N THR A 101 -0.73 -10.99 2.14
CA THR A 101 -0.41 -12.35 1.70
C THR A 101 -1.53 -13.34 2.00
N THR A 102 -2.15 -13.27 3.18
CA THR A 102 -3.27 -14.15 3.57
C THR A 102 -4.48 -13.98 2.65
N TYR A 103 -4.79 -12.73 2.29
CA TYR A 103 -5.93 -12.42 1.45
C TYR A 103 -5.60 -12.41 -0.05
N ASN A 104 -4.33 -12.67 -0.41
CA ASN A 104 -3.78 -12.60 -1.77
C ASN A 104 -4.19 -11.30 -2.49
N VAL A 105 -3.99 -10.18 -1.81
CA VAL A 105 -4.37 -8.86 -2.29
C VAL A 105 -3.23 -8.27 -3.11
N ASP A 106 -3.51 -7.91 -4.36
CA ASP A 106 -2.57 -7.13 -5.16
C ASP A 106 -2.35 -5.75 -4.51
N PRO A 107 -1.11 -5.41 -4.10
CA PRO A 107 -0.85 -4.16 -3.40
C PRO A 107 -1.13 -2.91 -4.25
N GLY A 108 -1.00 -3.00 -5.58
CA GLY A 108 -1.30 -1.93 -6.52
C GLY A 108 -2.80 -1.67 -6.62
N ILE A 109 -3.61 -2.73 -6.75
CA ILE A 109 -5.08 -2.62 -6.74
C ILE A 109 -5.57 -2.04 -5.41
N TYR A 110 -5.01 -2.51 -4.29
CA TYR A 110 -5.37 -1.99 -2.97
C TYR A 110 -4.96 -0.52 -2.79
N ALA A 111 -3.79 -0.10 -3.29
CA ALA A 111 -3.34 1.29 -3.24
C ALA A 111 -4.28 2.22 -3.99
N VAL A 112 -4.70 1.86 -5.21
CA VAL A 112 -5.71 2.60 -6.00
C VAL A 112 -7.02 2.67 -5.22
N PHE A 113 -7.48 1.53 -4.69
CA PHE A 113 -8.70 1.48 -3.91
C PHE A 113 -8.68 2.41 -2.68
N ALA A 114 -7.63 2.34 -1.87
CA ALA A 114 -7.48 3.18 -0.69
C ALA A 114 -7.36 4.68 -1.06
N ALA A 115 -6.79 5.03 -2.21
CA ALA A 115 -6.77 6.42 -2.69
C ALA A 115 -8.20 6.92 -2.99
N PHE A 116 -9.03 6.10 -3.62
CA PHE A 116 -10.44 6.45 -3.85
C PHE A 116 -11.24 6.52 -2.55
N GLN A 117 -10.96 5.65 -1.57
CA GLN A 117 -11.55 5.77 -0.23
C GLN A 117 -11.18 7.11 0.42
N ALA A 118 -9.93 7.56 0.29
CA ALA A 118 -9.51 8.87 0.79
C ALA A 118 -10.32 10.01 0.14
N MET A 119 -10.55 9.94 -1.17
CA MET A 119 -11.34 10.95 -1.88
C MET A 119 -12.81 10.96 -1.43
N GLU A 120 -13.43 9.80 -1.23
CA GLU A 120 -14.80 9.71 -0.73
C GLU A 120 -14.91 10.22 0.70
N VAL A 121 -13.95 9.91 1.55
CA VAL A 121 -13.91 10.35 2.95
C VAL A 121 -13.68 11.84 3.07
N ALA A 122 -12.83 12.42 2.21
CA ALA A 122 -12.65 13.86 2.16
C ALA A 122 -13.98 14.58 1.90
N LYS A 123 -14.85 14.03 1.04
CA LYS A 123 -16.17 14.58 0.75
C LYS A 123 -17.16 14.40 1.91
N THR A 124 -17.12 13.26 2.59
CA THR A 124 -18.12 12.90 3.61
C THR A 124 -17.76 13.38 5.02
N CYS A 125 -16.49 13.27 5.41
CA CYS A 125 -15.99 13.51 6.77
C CYS A 125 -14.90 14.60 6.84
N GLY A 126 -14.39 15.06 5.69
CA GLY A 126 -13.37 16.10 5.62
C GLY A 126 -11.95 15.56 5.42
N GLU A 127 -11.04 16.46 5.02
CA GLU A 127 -9.68 16.11 4.60
C GLU A 127 -8.82 15.45 5.68
N ASN A 128 -9.09 15.74 6.96
CA ASN A 128 -8.35 15.13 8.06
C ASN A 128 -8.56 13.62 8.16
N ASP A 129 -9.77 13.13 7.87
CA ASP A 129 -10.05 11.68 7.87
C ASP A 129 -9.54 10.99 6.61
N ALA A 130 -9.36 11.71 5.51
CA ALA A 130 -8.75 11.15 4.30
C ALA A 130 -7.32 10.66 4.54
N LYS A 131 -6.59 11.27 5.49
CA LYS A 131 -5.24 10.84 5.90
C LYS A 131 -5.20 9.37 6.31
N PHE A 132 -6.27 8.86 6.92
CA PHE A 132 -6.36 7.45 7.35
C PHE A 132 -6.14 6.49 6.17
N PHE A 133 -6.71 6.78 5.01
CA PHE A 133 -6.57 5.94 3.83
C PHE A 133 -5.32 6.25 3.02
N LEU A 134 -4.95 7.53 2.88
CA LEU A 134 -3.74 7.93 2.14
C LEU A 134 -2.47 7.32 2.71
N VAL A 135 -2.37 7.24 4.04
CA VAL A 135 -1.19 6.65 4.68
C VAL A 135 -1.15 5.13 4.46
N ARG A 136 -2.31 4.46 4.40
CA ARG A 136 -2.40 3.04 4.01
C ARG A 136 -2.08 2.81 2.55
N THR A 137 -2.48 3.71 1.64
CA THR A 137 -2.05 3.72 0.23
C THR A 137 -0.54 3.79 0.12
N LEU A 138 0.09 4.72 0.86
CA LEU A 138 1.55 4.88 0.86
C LEU A 138 2.24 3.61 1.35
N LEU A 139 1.75 2.98 2.42
CA LEU A 139 2.28 1.71 2.91
C LEU A 139 2.11 0.57 1.91
N ALA A 140 0.91 0.40 1.35
CA ALA A 140 0.62 -0.66 0.40
C ALA A 140 1.48 -0.59 -0.86
N GLY A 141 1.78 0.62 -1.35
CA GLY A 141 2.69 0.81 -2.49
C GLY A 141 4.17 0.74 -2.10
N SER A 142 4.57 1.44 -1.04
CA SER A 142 5.99 1.63 -0.71
C SER A 142 6.60 0.41 -0.04
N LEU A 143 5.86 -0.31 0.81
CA LEU A 143 6.43 -1.41 1.60
C LEU A 143 6.85 -2.59 0.71
N PRO A 144 6.01 -3.11 -0.21
CA PRO A 144 6.41 -4.21 -1.09
C PRO A 144 7.60 -3.85 -1.98
N PHE A 145 7.61 -2.63 -2.54
CA PHE A 145 8.71 -2.16 -3.38
C PHE A 145 10.04 -2.10 -2.62
N ASN A 146 10.04 -1.52 -1.42
CA ASN A 146 11.26 -1.41 -0.63
C ASN A 146 11.72 -2.76 -0.06
N LEU A 147 10.79 -3.66 0.33
CA LEU A 147 11.14 -5.03 0.71
C LEU A 147 11.78 -5.80 -0.44
N TYR A 148 11.24 -5.65 -1.64
CA TYR A 148 11.80 -6.26 -2.84
C TYR A 148 13.21 -5.73 -3.13
N ARG A 149 13.48 -4.42 -3.00
CA ARG A 149 14.84 -3.86 -3.13
C ARG A 149 15.80 -4.47 -2.11
N VAL A 150 15.41 -4.50 -0.84
CA VAL A 150 16.21 -5.08 0.24
C VAL A 150 16.48 -6.56 -0.01
N LEU A 151 15.50 -7.31 -0.52
CA LEU A 151 15.66 -8.73 -0.85
C LEU A 151 16.69 -8.93 -1.97
N LEU A 152 16.64 -8.13 -3.03
CA LEU A 152 17.62 -8.22 -4.11
C LEU A 152 19.04 -7.89 -3.63
N ASP A 153 19.18 -6.83 -2.83
CA ASP A 153 20.47 -6.47 -2.23
C ASP A 153 21.00 -7.58 -1.33
N TYR A 154 20.14 -8.15 -0.48
CA TYR A 154 20.49 -9.25 0.42
C TYR A 154 20.94 -10.52 -0.34
N LEU A 155 20.28 -10.83 -1.46
CA LEU A 155 20.62 -11.96 -2.32
C LEU A 155 21.79 -11.67 -3.28
N GLY A 156 22.33 -10.44 -3.28
CA GLY A 156 23.39 -10.03 -4.19
C GLY A 156 22.97 -10.03 -5.66
N MET A 157 21.69 -9.79 -5.95
CA MET A 157 21.12 -9.85 -7.29
C MET A 157 21.11 -8.47 -7.98
N ASP A 158 21.38 -8.45 -9.30
CA ASP A 158 21.23 -7.24 -10.12
C ASP A 158 19.76 -6.77 -10.09
N HIS A 159 19.52 -5.48 -9.83
CA HIS A 159 18.17 -4.91 -9.74
C HIS A 159 17.35 -5.01 -11.02
N ARG A 160 18.00 -5.25 -12.17
CA ARG A 160 17.36 -5.50 -13.47
C ARG A 160 16.96 -6.95 -13.67
N PHE A 161 17.43 -7.88 -12.82
CA PHE A 161 17.13 -9.31 -13.00
C PHE A 161 15.63 -9.58 -13.06
N PRO A 162 14.78 -9.11 -12.12
CA PRO A 162 13.36 -9.46 -12.19
C PRO A 162 12.64 -8.73 -13.34
N ILE A 163 13.13 -7.58 -13.79
CA ILE A 163 12.63 -6.92 -15.00
C ILE A 163 12.90 -7.80 -16.23
N ASN A 164 14.11 -8.35 -16.35
CA ASN A 164 14.48 -9.23 -17.45
C ASN A 164 13.72 -10.56 -17.39
N LEU A 165 13.53 -11.12 -16.18
CA LEU A 165 12.71 -12.30 -15.97
C LEU A 165 11.26 -12.05 -16.38
N LEU A 166 10.66 -10.94 -15.94
CA LEU A 166 9.30 -10.58 -16.31
C LEU A 166 9.15 -10.44 -17.83
N LYS A 167 10.11 -9.77 -18.50
CA LYS A 167 10.11 -9.69 -19.97
C LYS A 167 10.12 -11.06 -20.63
N ALA A 168 11.04 -11.93 -20.20
CA ALA A 168 11.14 -13.28 -20.74
C ALA A 168 9.85 -14.10 -20.52
N LEU A 169 9.18 -13.93 -19.37
CA LEU A 169 7.91 -14.60 -19.08
C LEU A 169 6.75 -14.03 -19.92
N LEU A 170 6.70 -12.72 -20.11
CA LEU A 170 5.70 -12.06 -20.95
C LEU A 170 5.85 -12.46 -22.44
N GLU A 171 7.03 -12.86 -22.88
CA GLU A 171 7.25 -13.41 -24.23
C GLU A 171 6.72 -14.85 -24.39
N THR A 172 6.28 -15.51 -23.31
CA THR A 172 5.73 -16.88 -23.35
C THR A 172 4.21 -16.98 -23.45
N ILE A 173 3.50 -15.84 -23.45
CA ILE A 173 2.04 -15.71 -23.50
C ILE A 173 1.62 -15.09 -24.84
#